data_AF-A9E8P3-F1
#
_entry.id   AF-A9E8P3-F1
#
_cell.length_a   1.000
_cell.length_b   1.000
_cell.length_c   1.000
_cell.angle_alpha   90.00
_cell.angle_beta   90.00
_cell.angle_gamma   90.00
#
_symmetry.space_group_name_H-M   'P 1'
#
loop_
_entity.id
_entity.type
_entity.pdbx_description
1 polymer ?
#
loop_
_entity_poly.entity_id
_entity_poly.type
_entity_poly.pdbx_seq_one_letter_code
_entity_poly.pdbx_strand_id
1 'polypeptide(L)'
;MAEKNRTALKSYFETGDRPTQDEFVDLIDSKVNRGEDKATLAEALSTNDTKYITPRTANHIVDNAVPNATTTTRGKVELATLAEVTTGTDSVRAVTPAGAKRAAEEHAPVTSVNGQTGAVTVVTGGSDSGWQNATLQNGIENYSVGSYGAARYRKKDGVVHIQGLVRNGTPTGAQTTIFQLPVGYRPDKQLILSTIVSGNVMRRVDISAAGVVSCYSYNTSWTSISGLSFVAV
;
A
#
# COMPACT_ATOMS: atom_id res chain seq x y z
N MET A 1 34.00 -55.35 32.03
CA MET A 1 34.38 -55.43 30.61
C MET A 1 34.96 -54.07 30.24
N ALA A 2 36.17 -54.04 29.70
CA ALA A 2 36.91 -52.81 29.44
C ALA A 2 37.40 -52.85 28.00
N GLU A 3 37.10 -51.81 27.22
CA GLU A 3 37.61 -51.67 25.84
C GLU A 3 39.13 -51.87 25.83
N LYS A 4 39.61 -52.71 24.91
CA LYS A 4 41.05 -52.96 24.67
C LYS A 4 41.48 -52.23 23.41
N ASN A 5 42.71 -51.68 23.43
CA ASN A 5 43.30 -51.10 22.23
C ASN A 5 43.57 -52.17 21.17
N ARG A 6 43.68 -51.76 19.90
CA ARG A 6 43.87 -52.71 18.80
C ARG A 6 45.14 -53.53 18.90
N THR A 7 46.22 -53.00 19.48
CA THR A 7 47.47 -53.73 19.67
C THR A 7 47.27 -54.91 20.62
N ALA A 8 46.58 -54.71 21.74
CA ALA A 8 46.24 -55.76 22.70
C ALA A 8 45.25 -56.77 22.11
N LEU A 9 44.23 -56.31 21.36
CA LEU A 9 43.31 -57.21 20.68
C LEU A 9 44.01 -58.10 19.65
N LYS A 10 45.00 -57.56 18.93
CA LYS A 10 45.80 -58.33 17.95
C LYS A 10 46.66 -59.38 18.63
N SER A 11 47.21 -59.11 19.82
CA SER A 11 48.03 -60.09 20.55
C SER A 11 47.26 -61.33 21.02
N TYR A 12 45.92 -61.30 21.05
CA TYR A 12 45.12 -62.49 21.39
C TYR A 12 45.10 -63.57 20.29
N PHE A 13 45.56 -63.22 19.07
CA PHE A 13 45.44 -64.06 17.88
C PHE A 13 46.79 -64.27 17.17
N GLU A 14 47.91 -64.23 17.90
CA GLU A 14 49.21 -64.57 17.32
C GLU A 14 49.33 -66.08 17.05
N THR A 15 50.24 -66.46 16.16
CA THR A 15 50.39 -67.86 15.73
C THR A 15 50.75 -68.76 16.91
N GLY A 16 49.87 -69.70 17.24
CA GLY A 16 50.05 -70.64 18.35
C GLY A 16 49.14 -70.36 19.54
N ASP A 17 48.50 -69.19 19.58
CA ASP A 17 47.57 -68.82 20.64
C ASP A 17 46.18 -69.39 20.42
N ARG A 18 45.51 -69.72 21.53
CA ARG A 18 44.09 -70.08 21.54
C ARG A 18 43.33 -69.05 22.40
N PRO A 19 42.71 -68.02 21.80
CA PRO A 19 42.01 -67.01 22.55
C PRO A 19 40.93 -67.60 23.46
N THR A 20 40.85 -67.05 24.66
CA THR A 20 39.88 -67.38 25.69
C THR A 20 38.52 -66.74 25.40
N GLN A 21 37.48 -67.20 26.11
CA GLN A 21 36.15 -66.60 26.00
C GLN A 21 36.17 -65.09 26.31
N ASP A 22 36.93 -64.67 27.33
CA ASP A 22 37.02 -63.26 27.72
C ASP A 22 37.71 -62.41 26.65
N GLU A 23 38.73 -62.94 25.98
CA GLU A 23 39.41 -62.25 24.87
C GLU A 23 38.50 -62.10 23.64
N PHE A 24 37.60 -63.05 23.39
CA PHE A 24 36.54 -62.88 22.40
C PHE A 24 35.51 -61.83 22.81
N VAL A 25 35.13 -61.76 24.09
CA VAL A 25 34.23 -60.72 24.60
C VAL A 25 34.86 -59.33 24.44
N ASP A 26 36.14 -59.19 24.79
CA ASP A 26 36.89 -57.95 24.61
C ASP A 26 36.93 -57.49 23.14
N LEU A 27 37.07 -58.42 22.18
CA LEU A 27 36.98 -58.13 20.74
C LEU A 27 35.59 -57.61 20.35
N ILE A 28 34.52 -58.21 20.86
CA ILE A 28 33.13 -57.81 20.57
C ILE A 28 32.83 -56.43 21.16
N ASP A 29 33.24 -56.17 22.40
CA ASP A 29 33.01 -54.90 23.09
C ASP A 29 33.87 -53.77 22.50
N SER A 30 35.03 -54.10 21.93
CA SER A 30 35.93 -53.13 21.30
C SER A 30 35.67 -52.92 19.80
N LYS A 31 34.52 -53.38 19.27
CA LYS A 31 34.12 -53.18 17.85
C LYS A 31 34.14 -51.72 17.41
N VAL A 32 33.86 -50.80 18.33
CA VAL A 32 34.18 -49.38 18.20
C VAL A 32 35.12 -49.05 19.36
N ASN A 33 36.38 -48.79 19.07
CA ASN A 33 37.33 -48.41 20.10
C ASN A 33 37.22 -46.91 20.37
N ARG A 34 36.62 -46.49 21.49
CA ARG A 34 36.32 -45.07 21.69
C ARG A 34 37.56 -44.20 21.87
N GLY A 35 38.70 -44.81 22.23
CA GLY A 35 39.99 -44.14 22.35
C GLY A 35 40.70 -43.95 21.00
N GLU A 36 40.55 -44.89 20.07
CA GLU A 36 41.27 -44.89 18.79
C GLU A 36 40.40 -44.42 17.60
N ASP A 37 39.10 -44.68 17.63
CA ASP A 37 38.17 -44.45 16.51
C ASP A 37 37.46 -43.09 16.58
N LYS A 38 37.51 -42.45 17.74
CA LYS A 38 36.97 -41.11 17.93
C LYS A 38 37.95 -40.08 17.36
N ALA A 39 37.45 -39.20 16.51
CA ALA A 39 38.20 -38.04 16.05
C ALA A 39 38.47 -37.06 17.21
N THR A 40 39.70 -36.57 17.29
CA THR A 40 40.04 -35.35 18.02
C THR A 40 39.39 -34.12 17.35
N LEU A 41 39.38 -32.97 18.03
CA LEU A 41 38.83 -31.74 17.43
C LEU A 41 39.59 -31.32 16.17
N ALA A 42 40.91 -31.53 16.12
CA ALA A 42 41.73 -31.21 14.96
C ALA A 42 41.44 -32.14 13.77
N GLU A 43 41.34 -33.45 14.02
CA GLU A 43 41.01 -34.42 12.98
C GLU A 43 39.62 -34.17 12.40
N ALA A 44 38.67 -33.76 13.24
CA ALA A 44 37.30 -33.47 12.83
C ALA A 44 37.15 -32.21 11.96
N LEU A 45 38.22 -31.41 11.82
CA LEU A 45 38.29 -30.23 10.95
C LEU A 45 39.04 -30.50 9.63
N SER A 46 39.44 -31.75 9.39
CA SER A 46 40.16 -32.20 8.20
C SER A 46 39.31 -33.15 7.35
N THR A 47 39.85 -33.64 6.23
CA THR A 47 39.19 -34.61 5.33
C THR A 47 39.31 -36.06 5.82
N ASN A 48 39.12 -36.31 7.12
CA ASN A 48 39.25 -37.66 7.69
C ASN A 48 37.93 -38.42 7.61
N ASP A 49 37.88 -39.46 6.76
CA ASP A 49 36.70 -40.30 6.53
C ASP A 49 36.73 -41.63 7.33
N THR A 50 37.71 -41.82 8.22
CA THR A 50 37.94 -43.09 8.93
C THR A 50 37.56 -43.07 10.41
N LYS A 51 37.32 -41.88 10.97
CA LYS A 51 36.99 -41.69 12.40
C LYS A 51 35.58 -41.16 12.58
N TYR A 52 34.95 -41.51 13.70
CA TYR A 52 33.64 -40.98 14.05
C TYR A 52 33.77 -39.70 14.89
N ILE A 53 32.75 -38.85 14.83
CA ILE A 53 32.60 -37.67 15.70
C ILE A 53 31.44 -37.86 16.70
N THR A 54 31.45 -37.08 17.78
CA THR A 54 30.35 -37.05 18.76
C THR A 54 29.48 -35.81 18.56
N PRO A 55 28.23 -35.77 19.07
CA PRO A 55 27.41 -34.55 19.03
C PRO A 55 28.12 -33.33 19.64
N ARG A 56 28.93 -33.54 20.69
CA ARG A 56 29.77 -32.48 21.28
C ARG A 56 30.79 -31.93 20.28
N THR A 57 31.47 -32.82 19.53
CA THR A 57 32.42 -32.41 18.49
C THR A 57 31.70 -31.68 17.35
N ALA A 58 30.53 -32.16 16.92
CA ALA A 58 29.73 -31.51 15.89
C ALA A 58 29.32 -30.08 16.28
N ASN A 59 28.81 -29.88 17.50
CA ASN A 59 28.48 -28.55 18.00
C ASN A 59 29.71 -27.63 18.04
N HIS A 60 30.85 -28.15 18.53
CA HIS A 60 32.10 -27.39 18.54
C HIS A 60 32.53 -26.91 17.15
N ILE A 61 32.37 -27.76 16.12
CA ILE A 61 32.68 -27.40 14.72
C ILE A 61 31.76 -26.27 14.24
N VAL A 62 30.45 -26.39 14.47
CA VAL A 62 29.48 -25.34 14.08
C VAL A 62 29.79 -24.01 14.78
N ASP A 63 30.19 -24.06 16.04
CA ASP A 63 30.45 -22.85 16.82
C ASP A 63 31.76 -22.15 16.43
N ASN A 64 32.82 -22.92 16.15
CA ASN A 64 34.18 -22.36 16.02
C ASN A 64 34.75 -22.39 14.60
N ALA A 65 34.31 -23.33 13.75
CA ALA A 65 34.88 -23.51 12.41
C ALA A 65 34.01 -22.92 11.29
N VAL A 66 32.69 -22.77 11.53
CA VAL A 66 31.82 -22.04 10.60
C VAL A 66 31.93 -20.55 10.90
N PRO A 67 32.53 -19.73 9.99
CA PRO A 67 32.68 -18.30 10.23
C PRO A 67 31.35 -17.57 10.13
N ASN A 68 31.33 -16.30 10.54
CA ASN A 68 30.22 -15.40 10.19
C ASN A 68 30.18 -15.19 8.67
N ALA A 69 28.99 -15.12 8.11
CA ALA A 69 28.84 -14.82 6.69
C ALA A 69 29.29 -13.40 6.37
N THR A 70 29.92 -13.24 5.20
CA THR A 70 30.25 -11.94 4.61
C THR A 70 29.83 -11.94 3.14
N THR A 71 30.01 -10.82 2.44
CA THR A 71 29.73 -10.73 1.01
C THR A 71 30.64 -11.62 0.14
N THR A 72 31.76 -12.11 0.69
CA THR A 72 32.73 -12.96 -0.02
C THR A 72 32.94 -14.32 0.63
N THR A 73 32.47 -14.52 1.86
CA THR A 73 32.66 -15.74 2.64
C THR A 73 31.32 -16.30 3.10
N ARG A 74 31.04 -17.57 2.77
CA ARG A 74 29.86 -18.26 3.29
C ARG A 74 30.03 -18.53 4.78
N GLY A 75 28.95 -18.41 5.55
CA GLY A 75 28.99 -18.58 6.99
C GLY A 75 27.61 -18.58 7.63
N LYS A 76 27.58 -18.53 8.96
CA LYS A 76 26.36 -18.39 9.75
C LYS A 76 25.96 -16.91 9.90
N VAL A 77 24.68 -16.67 10.12
CA VAL A 77 24.09 -15.35 10.38
C VAL A 77 23.18 -15.42 11.58
N GLU A 78 23.10 -14.31 12.32
CA GLU A 78 22.02 -14.06 13.27
C GLU A 78 20.91 -13.26 12.56
N LEU A 79 19.66 -13.42 13.00
CA LEU A 79 18.53 -12.66 12.46
C LEU A 79 18.47 -11.27 13.10
N ALA A 80 18.32 -10.25 12.26
CA ALA A 80 18.15 -8.87 12.71
C ALA A 80 16.80 -8.70 13.41
N THR A 81 16.82 -7.96 14.52
CA THR A 81 15.62 -7.48 15.21
C THR A 81 14.93 -6.38 14.40
N LEU A 82 13.64 -6.11 14.68
CA LEU A 82 12.93 -5.03 13.99
C LEU A 82 13.56 -3.65 14.25
N ALA A 83 14.16 -3.43 15.43
CA ALA A 83 14.84 -2.18 15.76
C ALA A 83 16.13 -1.98 14.93
N GLU A 84 16.91 -3.04 14.76
CA GLU A 84 18.10 -3.02 13.90
C GLU A 84 17.71 -2.80 12.43
N VAL A 85 16.62 -3.43 11.97
CA VAL A 85 16.11 -3.25 10.61
C VAL A 85 15.61 -1.82 10.37
N THR A 86 14.89 -1.22 11.33
CA THR A 86 14.46 0.18 11.24
C THR A 86 15.67 1.12 11.17
N THR A 87 16.71 0.87 11.98
CA THR A 87 17.93 1.69 11.98
C THR A 87 18.73 1.54 10.69
N GLY A 88 18.78 0.33 10.11
CA GLY A 88 19.34 0.08 8.78
C GLY A 88 20.86 0.17 8.69
N THR A 89 21.59 0.09 9.82
CA THR A 89 23.06 0.21 9.87
C THR A 89 23.81 -1.10 10.12
N ASP A 90 23.11 -2.16 10.51
CA ASP A 90 23.70 -3.48 10.77
C ASP A 90 24.07 -4.18 9.46
N SER A 91 25.36 -4.52 9.29
CA SER A 91 25.89 -5.21 8.12
C SER A 91 26.24 -6.69 8.37
N VAL A 92 25.92 -7.22 9.56
CA VAL A 92 26.28 -8.57 10.02
C VAL A 92 25.06 -9.48 10.08
N ARG A 93 23.88 -8.94 10.40
CA ARG A 93 22.65 -9.72 10.59
C ARG A 93 21.80 -9.83 9.33
N ALA A 94 21.08 -10.95 9.22
CA ALA A 94 20.16 -11.20 8.12
C ALA A 94 18.74 -10.69 8.44
N VAL A 95 18.11 -10.04 7.47
CA VAL A 95 16.75 -9.52 7.61
C VAL A 95 15.71 -10.65 7.49
N THR A 96 14.71 -10.65 8.38
CA THR A 96 13.55 -11.57 8.30
C THR A 96 12.48 -11.03 7.35
N PRO A 97 11.51 -11.83 6.86
CA PRO A 97 10.39 -11.30 6.08
C PRO A 97 9.62 -10.17 6.79
N ALA A 98 9.45 -10.27 8.11
CA ALA A 98 8.84 -9.21 8.91
C ALA A 98 9.70 -7.94 8.96
N GLY A 99 11.03 -8.10 9.06
CA GLY A 99 11.98 -7.00 8.94
C GLY A 99 11.92 -6.33 7.57
N ALA A 100 11.91 -7.11 6.48
CA ALA A 100 11.84 -6.55 5.12
C ALA A 100 10.57 -5.71 4.92
N LYS A 101 9.42 -6.21 5.41
CA LYS A 101 8.17 -5.43 5.44
C LYS A 101 8.34 -4.14 6.25
N ARG A 102 8.90 -4.23 7.46
CA ARG A 102 9.13 -3.06 8.34
C ARG A 102 9.99 -2.00 7.64
N ALA A 103 11.10 -2.38 7.02
CA ALA A 103 11.96 -1.44 6.31
C ALA A 103 11.21 -0.75 5.15
N ALA A 104 10.40 -1.50 4.40
CA ALA A 104 9.62 -0.95 3.30
C ALA A 104 8.54 0.04 3.77
N GLU A 105 7.90 -0.20 4.92
CA GLU A 105 6.87 0.69 5.48
C GLU A 105 7.47 1.95 6.13
N GLU A 106 8.57 1.80 6.86
CA GLU A 106 9.21 2.91 7.59
C GLU A 106 9.92 3.87 6.64
N HIS A 107 10.64 3.34 5.65
CA HIS A 107 11.45 4.12 4.71
C HIS A 107 10.69 4.45 3.41
N ALA A 108 9.36 4.34 3.42
CA ALA A 108 8.53 4.68 2.27
C ALA A 108 8.64 6.19 1.97
N PRO A 109 8.96 6.60 0.72
CA PRO A 109 9.12 8.02 0.37
C PRO A 109 7.80 8.81 0.48
N VAL A 110 6.66 8.14 0.39
CA VAL A 110 5.32 8.72 0.59
C VAL A 110 4.59 7.88 1.63
N THR A 111 4.35 8.48 2.80
CA THR A 111 3.65 7.81 3.91
C THR A 111 2.15 8.10 3.93
N SER A 112 1.73 9.20 3.30
CA SER A 112 0.31 9.52 3.12
C SER A 112 0.07 10.44 1.92
N VAL A 113 -1.15 10.41 1.41
CA VAL A 113 -1.65 11.36 0.41
C VAL A 113 -2.97 11.91 0.95
N ASN A 114 -3.04 13.23 1.20
CA ASN A 114 -4.21 13.89 1.81
C ASN A 114 -4.70 13.18 3.10
N GLY A 115 -3.77 12.69 3.93
CA GLY A 115 -4.09 12.00 5.19
C GLY A 115 -4.56 10.55 5.04
N GLN A 116 -4.63 10.00 3.82
CA GLN A 116 -4.90 8.59 3.60
C GLN A 116 -3.59 7.78 3.54
N THR A 117 -3.62 6.60 4.17
CA THR A 117 -2.52 5.62 4.19
C THR A 117 -2.95 4.33 3.48
N GLY A 118 -2.00 3.58 2.93
CA GLY A 118 -2.30 2.32 2.23
C GLY A 118 -2.72 2.54 0.78
N ALA A 119 -3.78 1.84 0.32
CA ALA A 119 -4.28 2.01 -1.04
C ALA A 119 -4.97 3.37 -1.18
N VAL A 120 -4.27 4.32 -1.82
CA VAL A 120 -4.80 5.66 -2.10
C VAL A 120 -5.39 5.69 -3.50
N THR A 121 -6.68 6.04 -3.59
CA THR A 121 -7.28 6.40 -4.88
C THR A 121 -7.00 7.88 -5.15
N VAL A 122 -6.05 8.15 -6.04
CA VAL A 122 -5.83 9.49 -6.57
C VAL A 122 -6.89 9.73 -7.65
N VAL A 123 -7.88 10.57 -7.36
CA VAL A 123 -8.88 10.97 -8.35
C VAL A 123 -8.21 11.94 -9.32
N THR A 124 -7.73 11.42 -10.44
CA THR A 124 -7.04 12.18 -11.52
C THR A 124 -8.00 12.76 -12.56
N GLY A 125 -9.30 12.43 -12.46
CA GLY A 125 -10.37 12.98 -13.29
C GLY A 125 -11.18 13.99 -12.49
N GLY A 126 -11.43 15.14 -13.11
CA GLY A 126 -12.10 16.27 -12.51
C GLY A 126 -13.34 15.98 -11.65
N SER A 127 -13.40 16.58 -10.45
CA SER A 127 -14.56 16.45 -9.57
C SER A 127 -15.82 16.94 -10.30
N ASP A 128 -16.80 16.06 -10.54
CA ASP A 128 -18.12 16.41 -11.07
C ASP A 128 -19.18 16.11 -10.00
N SER A 129 -19.97 17.11 -9.61
CA SER A 129 -21.04 16.94 -8.64
C SER A 129 -22.24 16.13 -9.16
N GLY A 130 -22.27 15.83 -10.46
CA GLY A 130 -23.48 15.42 -11.15
C GLY A 130 -24.47 16.57 -11.30
N TRP A 131 -25.47 16.37 -12.17
CA TRP A 131 -26.55 17.34 -12.38
C TRP A 131 -27.56 17.33 -11.23
N GLN A 132 -27.89 18.52 -10.73
CA GLN A 132 -28.86 18.78 -9.67
C GLN A 132 -29.95 19.70 -10.19
N ASN A 133 -31.21 19.41 -9.89
CA ASN A 133 -32.33 20.26 -10.31
C ASN A 133 -32.31 21.59 -9.56
N ALA A 134 -32.59 22.69 -10.26
CA ALA A 134 -32.73 24.00 -9.66
C ALA A 134 -34.09 24.14 -8.96
N THR A 135 -34.10 24.67 -7.74
CA THR A 135 -35.34 25.04 -7.04
C THR A 135 -35.82 26.39 -7.56
N LEU A 136 -36.74 26.36 -8.53
CA LEU A 136 -37.28 27.55 -9.18
C LEU A 136 -38.12 28.39 -8.20
N GLN A 137 -38.05 29.72 -8.35
CA GLN A 137 -38.72 30.71 -7.51
C GLN A 137 -39.74 31.53 -8.32
N ASN A 138 -40.51 32.40 -7.64
CA ASN A 138 -41.45 33.35 -8.28
C ASN A 138 -42.49 32.70 -9.22
N GLY A 139 -42.90 31.46 -8.95
CA GLY A 139 -43.86 30.71 -9.77
C GLY A 139 -43.30 30.27 -11.13
N ILE A 140 -41.98 30.31 -11.31
CA ILE A 140 -41.31 29.87 -12.53
C ILE A 140 -41.33 28.34 -12.59
N GLU A 141 -41.53 27.82 -13.79
CA GLU A 141 -41.61 26.38 -14.08
C GLU A 141 -40.66 26.02 -15.22
N ASN A 142 -40.37 24.72 -15.36
CA ASN A 142 -39.71 24.21 -16.55
C ASN A 142 -40.66 24.30 -17.76
N TYR A 143 -40.17 24.70 -18.93
CA TYR A 143 -41.02 24.92 -20.11
C TYR A 143 -41.73 23.64 -20.60
N SER A 144 -40.95 22.60 -20.87
CA SER A 144 -41.42 21.23 -21.19
C SER A 144 -40.26 20.26 -21.03
N VAL A 145 -40.23 19.50 -19.93
CA VAL A 145 -39.12 18.58 -19.61
C VAL A 145 -38.98 17.40 -20.58
N GLY A 146 -39.99 17.16 -21.43
CA GLY A 146 -39.97 16.11 -22.47
C GLY A 146 -39.36 16.56 -23.79
N SER A 147 -39.30 17.88 -24.05
CA SER A 147 -38.74 18.45 -25.30
C SER A 147 -37.49 19.30 -25.06
N TYR A 148 -37.31 19.80 -23.84
CA TYR A 148 -36.20 20.67 -23.44
C TYR A 148 -35.67 20.26 -22.07
N GLY A 149 -34.41 20.61 -21.79
CA GLY A 149 -33.81 20.35 -20.48
C GLY A 149 -34.51 21.12 -19.36
N ALA A 150 -34.72 20.46 -18.22
CA ALA A 150 -35.11 21.11 -16.98
C ALA A 150 -34.01 22.09 -16.51
N ALA A 151 -34.39 23.10 -15.73
CA ALA A 151 -33.48 23.97 -15.01
C ALA A 151 -32.66 23.15 -14.00
N ARG A 152 -31.36 23.07 -14.24
CA ARG A 152 -30.41 22.28 -13.43
C ARG A 152 -29.00 22.84 -13.51
N TYR A 153 -28.19 22.49 -12.54
CA TYR A 153 -26.80 22.91 -12.43
C TYR A 153 -25.88 21.75 -12.03
N ARG A 154 -24.58 21.89 -12.29
CA ARG A 154 -23.52 21.02 -11.76
C ARG A 154 -22.25 21.81 -11.56
N LYS A 155 -21.34 21.32 -10.72
CA LYS A 155 -19.97 21.81 -10.64
C LYS A 155 -19.03 20.73 -11.13
N LYS A 156 -18.31 21.02 -12.21
CA LYS A 156 -17.28 20.16 -12.77
C LYS A 156 -15.98 20.93 -12.81
N ASP A 157 -14.94 20.43 -12.16
CA ASP A 157 -13.61 21.06 -12.15
C ASP A 157 -13.61 22.51 -11.65
N GLY A 158 -14.40 22.78 -10.60
CA GLY A 158 -14.56 24.14 -10.07
C GLY A 158 -15.45 25.06 -10.94
N VAL A 159 -15.85 24.62 -12.14
CA VAL A 159 -16.74 25.36 -13.03
C VAL A 159 -18.18 24.91 -12.80
N VAL A 160 -19.04 25.87 -12.46
CA VAL A 160 -20.48 25.69 -12.42
C VAL A 160 -21.02 25.80 -13.83
N HIS A 161 -21.83 24.83 -14.23
CA HIS A 161 -22.61 24.85 -15.46
C HIS A 161 -24.09 24.88 -15.10
N ILE A 162 -24.85 25.77 -15.71
CA ILE A 162 -26.31 25.86 -15.58
C ILE A 162 -26.92 25.59 -16.94
N GLN A 163 -28.02 24.84 -16.94
CA GLN A 163 -28.83 24.64 -18.13
C GLN A 163 -30.31 24.54 -17.85
N GLY A 164 -31.10 24.75 -18.89
CA GLY A 164 -32.55 24.57 -18.87
C GLY A 164 -33.29 25.62 -19.69
N LEU A 165 -34.58 25.36 -19.91
CA LEU A 165 -35.55 26.29 -20.48
C LEU A 165 -36.71 26.46 -19.51
N VAL A 166 -36.94 27.69 -19.05
CA VAL A 166 -37.98 28.02 -18.07
C VAL A 166 -39.08 28.85 -18.68
N ARG A 167 -40.24 28.87 -18.01
CA ARG A 167 -41.45 29.62 -18.39
C ARG A 167 -42.23 30.03 -17.16
N ASN A 168 -43.36 30.68 -17.39
CA ASN A 168 -44.29 31.12 -16.37
C ASN A 168 -43.57 32.04 -15.35
N GLY A 169 -44.21 32.27 -14.22
CA GLY A 169 -43.72 33.10 -13.14
C GLY A 169 -44.33 34.49 -13.13
N THR A 170 -44.14 35.20 -12.02
CA THR A 170 -44.64 36.55 -11.82
C THR A 170 -43.45 37.52 -11.82
N PRO A 171 -43.19 38.25 -12.93
CA PRO A 171 -42.05 39.15 -12.99
C PRO A 171 -42.11 40.20 -11.89
N THR A 172 -41.04 40.32 -11.12
CA THR A 172 -40.91 41.27 -10.01
C THR A 172 -40.07 42.46 -10.45
N GLY A 173 -40.72 43.55 -10.86
CA GLY A 173 -40.02 44.75 -11.32
C GLY A 173 -39.13 44.50 -12.55
N ALA A 174 -37.95 45.13 -12.60
CA ALA A 174 -37.05 45.06 -13.75
C ALA A 174 -36.28 43.73 -13.88
N GLN A 175 -36.18 42.95 -12.79
CA GLN A 175 -35.34 41.76 -12.70
C GLN A 175 -36.05 40.69 -11.89
N THR A 176 -36.27 39.52 -12.50
CA THR A 176 -36.96 38.40 -11.86
C THR A 176 -35.96 37.33 -11.44
N THR A 177 -36.00 36.91 -10.17
CA THR A 177 -35.15 35.81 -9.68
C THR A 177 -35.70 34.48 -10.19
N ILE A 178 -34.83 33.68 -10.81
CA ILE A 178 -35.17 32.36 -11.34
C ILE A 178 -34.97 31.30 -10.25
N PHE A 179 -33.80 31.27 -9.64
CA PHE A 179 -33.46 30.38 -8.52
C PHE A 179 -32.21 30.91 -7.80
N GLN A 180 -31.82 30.23 -6.71
CA GLN A 180 -30.58 30.52 -5.99
C GLN A 180 -29.70 29.27 -5.91
N LEU A 181 -28.41 29.44 -6.18
CA LEU A 181 -27.41 28.40 -6.06
C LEU A 181 -27.02 28.17 -4.58
N PRO A 182 -26.80 26.91 -4.17
CA PRO A 182 -26.28 26.60 -2.85
C PRO A 182 -24.84 27.12 -2.67
N VAL A 183 -24.40 27.23 -1.41
CA VAL A 183 -23.00 27.55 -1.07
C VAL A 183 -22.07 26.52 -1.73
N GLY A 184 -20.94 26.98 -2.27
CA GLY A 184 -19.99 26.14 -3.04
C GLY A 184 -20.29 26.02 -4.54
N TYR A 185 -21.37 26.64 -5.01
CA TYR A 185 -21.72 26.78 -6.45
C TYR A 185 -21.85 28.26 -6.85
N ARG A 186 -21.32 29.19 -6.05
CA ARG A 186 -21.53 30.64 -6.22
C ARG A 186 -20.27 31.29 -6.79
N PRO A 187 -20.40 32.37 -7.58
CA PRO A 187 -19.23 33.15 -7.99
C PRO A 187 -18.74 34.04 -6.84
N ASP A 188 -17.47 34.46 -6.88
CA ASP A 188 -16.89 35.41 -5.91
C ASP A 188 -17.53 36.80 -6.00
N LYS A 189 -17.86 37.22 -7.21
CA LYS A 189 -18.44 38.53 -7.51
C LYS A 189 -19.67 38.37 -8.39
N GLN A 190 -20.48 39.42 -8.43
CA GLN A 190 -21.61 39.48 -9.35
C GLN A 190 -21.14 39.35 -10.79
N LEU A 191 -21.76 38.42 -11.52
CA LEU A 191 -21.55 38.20 -12.93
C LEU A 191 -22.72 38.75 -13.72
N ILE A 192 -22.43 39.43 -14.82
CA ILE A 192 -23.40 39.86 -15.82
C ILE A 192 -23.17 39.01 -17.07
N LEU A 193 -24.16 38.23 -17.42
CA LEU A 193 -24.16 37.29 -18.54
C LEU A 193 -25.32 37.61 -19.49
N SER A 194 -25.38 36.94 -20.63
CA SER A 194 -26.48 37.05 -21.58
C SER A 194 -27.31 35.76 -21.64
N THR A 195 -28.58 35.91 -21.99
CA THR A 195 -29.48 34.81 -22.36
C THR A 195 -30.37 35.22 -23.52
N ILE A 196 -31.15 34.29 -24.04
CA ILE A 196 -32.19 34.52 -25.05
C ILE A 196 -33.55 34.22 -24.42
N VAL A 197 -34.54 35.06 -24.72
CA VAL A 197 -35.93 34.91 -24.29
C VAL A 197 -36.88 34.89 -25.50
N SER A 198 -38.16 34.61 -25.24
CA SER A 198 -39.21 34.61 -26.27
C SER A 198 -39.19 35.85 -27.17
N GLY A 199 -39.43 35.62 -28.46
CA GLY A 199 -39.14 36.58 -29.52
C GLY A 199 -37.68 36.55 -30.02
N ASN A 200 -36.88 35.56 -29.57
CA ASN A 200 -35.47 35.39 -29.92
C ASN A 200 -34.62 36.62 -29.59
N VAL A 201 -34.92 37.28 -28.47
CA VAL A 201 -34.26 38.52 -28.08
C VAL A 201 -33.25 38.25 -26.97
N MET A 202 -32.06 38.84 -27.09
CA MET A 202 -31.06 38.77 -26.02
C MET A 202 -31.50 39.56 -24.79
N ARG A 203 -31.24 39.01 -23.61
CA ARG A 203 -31.48 39.62 -22.30
C ARG A 203 -30.27 39.43 -21.39
N ARG A 204 -30.20 40.26 -20.36
CA ARG A 204 -29.17 40.21 -19.33
C ARG A 204 -29.57 39.24 -18.21
N VAL A 205 -28.64 38.39 -17.79
CA VAL A 205 -28.76 37.54 -16.61
C VAL A 205 -27.68 37.94 -15.62
N ASP A 206 -28.09 38.15 -14.37
CA ASP A 206 -27.17 38.40 -13.29
C ASP A 206 -27.10 37.19 -12.36
N ILE A 207 -25.88 36.82 -12.00
CA ILE A 207 -25.58 35.85 -10.95
C ILE A 207 -24.84 36.58 -9.85
N SER A 208 -25.50 36.83 -8.71
CA SER A 208 -24.87 37.54 -7.59
C SER A 208 -23.85 36.67 -6.87
N ALA A 209 -22.97 37.28 -6.05
CA ALA A 209 -22.07 36.54 -5.16
C ALA A 209 -22.83 35.65 -4.14
N ALA A 210 -24.08 35.99 -3.83
CA ALA A 210 -24.97 35.15 -3.02
C ALA A 210 -25.59 33.98 -3.82
N GLY A 211 -25.23 33.80 -5.09
CA GLY A 211 -25.71 32.75 -5.96
C GLY A 211 -27.10 32.98 -6.55
N VAL A 212 -27.66 34.19 -6.44
CA VAL A 212 -28.99 34.51 -6.97
C VAL A 212 -28.91 34.64 -8.49
N VAL A 213 -29.60 33.74 -9.21
CA VAL A 213 -29.66 33.74 -10.68
C VAL A 213 -30.94 34.42 -11.12
N SER A 214 -30.83 35.48 -11.90
CA SER A 214 -31.93 36.39 -12.16
C SER A 214 -31.85 37.02 -13.54
N CYS A 215 -32.99 37.24 -14.18
CA CYS A 215 -33.06 37.73 -15.56
C CYS A 215 -33.74 39.10 -15.61
N TYR A 216 -33.13 40.03 -16.33
CA TYR A 216 -33.69 41.34 -16.61
C TYR A 216 -34.74 41.25 -17.73
N SER A 217 -35.88 41.91 -17.52
CA SER A 217 -37.02 41.86 -18.45
C SER A 217 -37.37 40.42 -18.83
N TYR A 218 -37.49 39.57 -17.80
CA TYR A 218 -37.81 38.16 -17.91
C TYR A 218 -39.10 37.94 -18.72
N ASN A 219 -39.10 36.93 -19.58
CA ASN A 219 -40.25 36.58 -20.42
C ASN A 219 -40.91 35.30 -19.91
N THR A 220 -42.22 35.37 -19.65
CA THR A 220 -43.02 34.26 -19.10
C THR A 220 -43.39 33.21 -20.15
N SER A 221 -43.30 33.50 -21.46
CA SER A 221 -43.51 32.49 -22.50
C SER A 221 -42.37 31.48 -22.52
N TRP A 222 -41.13 31.95 -22.64
CA TRP A 222 -39.93 31.16 -22.37
C TRP A 222 -38.69 32.04 -22.15
N THR A 223 -37.79 31.58 -21.29
CA THR A 223 -36.47 32.18 -21.02
C THR A 223 -35.45 31.05 -20.91
N SER A 224 -34.36 31.12 -21.70
CA SER A 224 -33.27 30.15 -21.59
C SER A 224 -32.38 30.45 -20.38
N ILE A 225 -31.83 29.42 -19.77
CA ILE A 225 -30.67 29.51 -18.86
C ILE A 225 -29.58 28.51 -19.26
N SER A 226 -29.67 27.99 -20.50
CA SER A 226 -28.70 27.05 -21.07
C SER A 226 -27.41 27.74 -21.49
N GLY A 227 -26.28 27.16 -21.08
CA GLY A 227 -24.94 27.63 -21.47
C GLY A 227 -24.30 28.60 -20.49
N LEU A 228 -24.98 28.98 -19.41
CA LEU A 228 -24.38 29.81 -18.38
C LEU A 228 -23.32 29.00 -17.62
N SER A 229 -22.09 29.52 -17.53
CA SER A 229 -21.03 28.86 -16.76
C SER A 229 -20.04 29.86 -16.16
N PHE A 230 -19.47 29.51 -15.01
CA PHE A 230 -18.53 30.36 -14.27
C PHE A 230 -17.74 29.54 -13.24
N VAL A 231 -16.62 30.07 -12.76
CA VAL A 231 -15.82 29.47 -11.68
C VAL A 231 -16.48 29.74 -10.34
N ALA A 232 -16.73 28.69 -9.55
CA ALA A 232 -17.25 28.82 -8.20
C ALA A 232 -16.13 29.02 -7.17
N VAL A 233 -16.50 29.67 -6.06
CA VAL A 233 -15.71 29.78 -4.83
C VAL A 233 -16.40 29.11 -3.65
#